data_AF-A0A946JWE3-F1
#
_entry.id   AF-A0A946JWE3-F1
#
_cell.length_a   1.000
_cell.length_b   1.000
_cell.length_c   1.000
_cell.angle_alpha   90.00
_cell.angle_beta   90.00
_cell.angle_gamma   90.00
#
_symmetry.space_group_name_H-M   'P 1'
#
loop_
_entity.id
_entity.type
_entity.pdbx_description
1 polymer ?
#
loop_
_entity_poly.entity_id
_entity_poly.type
_entity_poly.pdbx_seq_one_letter_code
_entity_poly.pdbx_strand_id
1 'polypeptide(L)'
;MNVKYYLKSIICFLVICLTVSCEPVVYTNAPKPKGPETPIRKDAQKFLEITTLGTLVIKDLNFNKAFKGLDKDKQLFIAKVDNLTLGQQISDLDQWDIAFENGLIKGLLDKKFKVSEKLDYVKIREVSEYLGTNPEQGFYMHAIDLESHEIIINKYDSPILFEYQVVEFSKENSSIIVYVRIVDLNSLKILSSALVKSGNKVESLIGPDIKLHDKVYSSIKSFQFPHGLFDNLNEAAILDIDILNISGKYNLRPSERLMAIENAITSGISDNLDYKKVSLIEKTSGFNFKFPSVYENILFNTNPILYEEWSEFINKTKCKQLIMYRYIEDEGIYFRVLDASQNGKILGSFFIPIENRLISEGTPVIDLFENVKKKMTKAISFEKFLNKKIILIDGDKHPTESASYSQNLKKYDEMQFAIEEGILSSILSNAETYNIQAIEKLKTLYLKRPWMYDNKVFNLNPIYLDDWGQLKDFGVDLILLYNNLIPYYDIDRNSDDIYEIAVSFRIIDLNTGSIIQVGEISN
;
A
#
# COMPACT_ATOMS: atom_id res chain seq x y z
N MET A 1 21.04 5.84 -87.64
CA MET A 1 19.93 6.73 -88.04
C MET A 1 18.85 5.84 -88.66
N ASN A 2 17.57 5.82 -88.27
CA ASN A 2 16.78 6.73 -87.45
C ASN A 2 15.80 5.96 -86.55
N VAL A 3 16.09 5.91 -85.24
CA VAL A 3 15.26 5.36 -84.16
C VAL A 3 14.16 6.36 -83.71
N LYS A 4 13.93 7.44 -84.47
CA LYS A 4 12.99 8.52 -84.09
C LYS A 4 11.56 8.40 -84.63
N TYR A 5 11.24 7.42 -85.47
CA TYR A 5 9.90 7.33 -86.10
C TYR A 5 8.93 6.30 -85.49
N TYR A 6 9.39 5.35 -84.67
CA TYR A 6 8.49 4.38 -84.02
C TYR A 6 7.92 4.85 -82.67
N LEU A 7 8.50 5.90 -82.06
CA LEU A 7 8.07 6.41 -80.76
C LEU A 7 6.88 7.37 -80.83
N LYS A 8 6.56 7.95 -82.00
CA LYS A 8 5.45 8.92 -82.15
C LYS A 8 4.09 8.27 -82.45
N SER A 9 4.04 7.07 -83.04
CA SER A 9 2.75 6.42 -83.33
C SER A 9 2.15 5.66 -82.15
N ILE A 10 2.97 5.21 -81.18
CA ILE A 10 2.47 4.53 -79.97
C ILE A 10 1.94 5.55 -78.94
N ILE A 11 2.45 6.78 -78.95
CA ILE A 11 2.01 7.85 -78.04
C ILE A 11 0.67 8.47 -78.50
N CYS A 12 0.33 8.43 -79.79
CA CYS A 12 -0.95 8.98 -80.28
C CYS A 12 -2.15 8.02 -80.08
N PHE A 13 -1.93 6.71 -79.97
CA PHE A 13 -3.02 5.75 -79.75
C PHE A 13 -3.35 5.51 -78.27
N LEU A 14 -2.43 5.81 -77.35
CA LEU A 14 -2.65 5.68 -75.90
C LEU A 14 -3.27 6.92 -75.25
N VAL A 15 -3.35 8.06 -75.95
CA VAL A 15 -3.96 9.31 -75.44
C VAL A 15 -5.43 9.45 -75.84
N ILE A 16 -5.95 8.61 -76.75
CA ILE A 16 -7.35 8.72 -77.25
C ILE A 16 -8.31 7.69 -76.60
N CYS A 17 -7.82 6.76 -75.75
CA CYS A 17 -8.68 5.78 -75.05
C CYS A 17 -8.89 6.04 -73.54
N LEU A 18 -8.55 7.23 -73.02
CA LEU A 18 -8.71 7.54 -71.58
C LEU A 18 -9.58 8.78 -71.28
N THR A 19 -10.50 9.14 -72.17
CA THR A 19 -11.63 10.02 -71.82
C THR A 19 -12.91 9.20 -71.72
N VAL A 20 -12.96 8.30 -70.72
CA VAL A 20 -14.24 7.94 -70.14
C VAL A 20 -14.66 9.14 -69.31
N SER A 21 -15.74 9.79 -69.74
CA SER A 21 -16.50 10.75 -68.96
C SER A 21 -16.94 10.09 -67.64
N CYS A 22 -16.10 10.18 -66.61
CA CYS A 22 -16.61 10.13 -65.25
C CYS A 22 -17.27 11.48 -64.99
N GLU A 23 -18.59 11.53 -65.14
CA GLU A 23 -19.37 12.52 -64.40
C GLU A 23 -18.91 12.46 -62.93
N PRO A 24 -18.73 13.60 -62.25
CA PRO A 24 -18.49 13.56 -60.81
C PRO A 24 -19.72 12.91 -60.19
N VAL A 25 -19.55 11.68 -59.68
CA VAL A 25 -20.50 11.10 -58.74
C VAL A 25 -20.44 12.01 -57.52
N VAL A 26 -21.34 12.98 -57.49
CA VAL A 26 -21.69 13.68 -56.27
C VAL A 26 -22.27 12.60 -55.36
N TYR A 27 -21.44 12.04 -54.49
CA TYR A 27 -21.94 11.34 -53.32
C TYR A 27 -22.71 12.39 -52.52
N THR A 28 -24.00 12.49 -52.79
CA THR A 28 -24.95 13.04 -51.83
C THR A 28 -24.93 12.09 -50.64
N ASN A 29 -23.92 12.24 -49.78
CA ASN A 29 -23.93 11.73 -48.42
C ASN A 29 -24.93 12.57 -47.62
N ALA A 30 -26.18 12.65 -48.09
CA ALA A 30 -27.28 12.86 -47.17
C ALA A 30 -27.26 11.65 -46.24
N PRO A 31 -27.11 11.84 -44.92
CA PRO A 31 -27.16 10.71 -43.99
C PRO A 31 -28.46 9.97 -44.26
N LYS A 32 -28.36 8.69 -44.67
CA LYS A 32 -29.56 7.84 -44.76
C LYS A 32 -30.29 7.97 -43.42
N PRO A 33 -31.62 8.21 -43.41
CA PRO A 33 -32.37 8.36 -42.18
C PRO A 33 -32.03 7.20 -41.24
N LYS A 34 -31.75 7.51 -39.96
CA LYS A 34 -31.43 6.50 -38.94
C LYS A 34 -32.53 5.45 -38.99
N GLY A 35 -32.24 4.29 -39.61
CA GLY A 35 -33.14 3.15 -39.58
C GLY A 35 -33.45 2.76 -38.12
N PRO A 36 -34.46 1.91 -37.88
CA PRO A 36 -34.85 1.52 -36.53
C PRO A 36 -33.64 1.06 -35.70
N GLU A 37 -33.66 1.38 -34.41
CA GLU A 37 -32.63 0.98 -33.46
C GLU A 37 -32.51 -0.54 -33.43
N THR A 38 -31.43 -1.09 -34.00
CA THR A 38 -31.12 -2.52 -33.89
C THR A 38 -30.24 -2.77 -32.67
N PRO A 39 -30.25 -3.97 -32.08
CA PRO A 39 -29.34 -4.35 -31.00
C PRO A 39 -27.87 -4.06 -31.33
N ILE A 40 -27.45 -4.33 -32.57
CA ILE A 40 -26.09 -4.06 -33.07
C ILE A 40 -25.76 -2.55 -33.03
N ARG A 41 -26.70 -1.68 -33.43
CA ARG A 41 -26.48 -0.23 -33.37
C ARG A 41 -26.38 0.27 -31.92
N LYS A 42 -27.15 -0.33 -31.00
CA LYS A 42 -27.08 -0.02 -29.57
C LYS A 42 -25.73 -0.40 -28.98
N ASP A 43 -25.25 -1.62 -29.23
CA ASP A 43 -23.95 -2.05 -28.72
C ASP A 43 -22.79 -1.26 -29.34
N ALA A 44 -22.84 -0.94 -30.64
CA ALA A 44 -21.83 -0.09 -31.28
C ALA A 44 -21.83 1.34 -30.71
N GLN A 45 -23.00 1.93 -30.47
CA GLN A 45 -23.09 3.22 -29.79
C GLN A 45 -22.54 3.13 -28.36
N LYS A 46 -22.85 2.04 -27.65
CA LYS A 46 -22.37 1.81 -26.30
C LYS A 46 -20.84 1.67 -26.23
N PHE A 47 -20.25 1.01 -27.21
CA PHE A 47 -18.80 0.91 -27.35
C PHE A 47 -18.17 2.31 -27.44
N LEU A 48 -18.71 3.18 -28.30
CA LEU A 48 -18.21 4.56 -28.45
C LEU A 48 -18.44 5.41 -27.18
N GLU A 49 -19.54 5.19 -26.47
CA GLU A 49 -19.80 5.82 -25.16
C GLU A 49 -18.74 5.41 -24.14
N ILE A 50 -18.38 4.13 -24.06
CA ILE A 50 -17.34 3.62 -23.15
C ILE A 50 -15.95 4.09 -23.57
N THR A 51 -15.64 4.19 -24.86
CA THR A 51 -14.41 4.85 -25.34
C THR A 51 -14.37 6.32 -24.95
N THR A 52 -15.50 7.02 -25.02
CA THR A 52 -15.57 8.42 -24.56
C THR A 52 -15.35 8.50 -23.05
N LEU A 53 -15.88 7.54 -22.28
CA LEU A 53 -15.67 7.43 -20.84
C LEU A 53 -14.18 7.27 -20.49
N GLY A 54 -13.42 6.43 -21.20
CA GLY A 54 -11.97 6.33 -21.00
C GLY A 54 -11.24 7.65 -21.27
N THR A 55 -11.63 8.38 -22.32
CA THR A 55 -11.07 9.71 -22.59
C THR A 55 -11.41 10.72 -21.49
N LEU A 56 -12.61 10.62 -20.90
CA LEU A 56 -13.01 11.46 -19.76
C LEU A 56 -12.19 11.16 -18.51
N VAL A 57 -11.90 9.89 -18.20
CA VAL A 57 -11.01 9.52 -17.09
C VAL A 57 -9.66 10.21 -17.20
N ILE A 58 -9.01 10.18 -18.38
CA ILE A 58 -7.75 10.90 -18.59
C ILE A 58 -7.92 12.42 -18.46
N LYS A 59 -9.07 12.96 -18.86
CA LYS A 59 -9.39 14.38 -18.68
C LYS A 59 -9.55 14.73 -17.20
N ASP A 60 -10.25 13.92 -16.43
CA ASP A 60 -10.53 14.14 -15.01
C ASP A 60 -9.27 13.99 -14.14
N LEU A 61 -8.32 13.13 -14.57
CA LEU A 61 -6.96 13.11 -14.02
C LEU A 61 -6.21 14.44 -14.18
N ASN A 62 -6.69 15.39 -15.01
CA ASN A 62 -6.05 16.70 -15.24
C ASN A 62 -6.35 17.78 -14.19
N PHE A 63 -6.62 17.46 -12.94
CA PHE A 63 -6.28 18.42 -11.88
C PHE A 63 -4.76 18.44 -11.64
N ASN A 64 -3.99 18.87 -12.66
CA ASN A 64 -2.59 19.34 -12.69
C ASN A 64 -1.48 18.56 -11.93
N LYS A 65 -1.75 17.50 -11.20
CA LYS A 65 -0.79 16.82 -10.33
C LYS A 65 -0.29 15.50 -10.92
N ALA A 66 -1.17 14.68 -11.50
CA ALA A 66 -0.83 13.30 -11.81
C ALA A 66 0.25 13.13 -12.88
N PHE A 67 0.14 13.91 -13.95
CA PHE A 67 1.09 13.90 -15.07
C PHE A 67 2.17 14.98 -14.95
N LYS A 68 2.27 15.67 -13.80
CA LYS A 68 3.16 16.83 -13.64
C LYS A 68 4.61 16.38 -13.53
N GLY A 69 5.43 16.85 -14.46
CA GLY A 69 6.86 16.54 -14.49
C GLY A 69 7.20 15.23 -15.21
N LEU A 70 6.20 14.56 -15.81
CA LEU A 70 6.48 13.44 -16.70
C LEU A 70 7.05 13.93 -18.02
N ASP A 71 8.09 13.25 -18.49
CA ASP A 71 8.64 13.47 -19.82
C ASP A 71 7.67 12.92 -20.87
N LYS A 72 7.07 13.82 -21.66
CA LYS A 72 6.11 13.45 -22.71
C LYS A 72 6.78 12.79 -23.91
N ASP A 73 8.09 12.91 -24.04
CA ASP A 73 8.85 12.28 -25.11
C ASP A 73 9.14 10.80 -24.83
N LYS A 74 9.02 10.36 -23.57
CA LYS A 74 9.08 8.95 -23.18
C LYS A 74 7.76 8.24 -23.46
N GLN A 75 7.85 6.96 -23.83
CA GLN A 75 6.65 6.15 -24.02
C GLN A 75 6.05 5.76 -22.66
N LEU A 76 4.72 5.78 -22.61
CA LEU A 76 3.92 5.20 -21.55
C LEU A 76 3.51 3.79 -21.95
N PHE A 77 3.71 2.83 -21.07
CA PHE A 77 3.06 1.53 -21.18
C PHE A 77 1.79 1.55 -20.34
N ILE A 78 0.63 1.21 -20.93
CA ILE A 78 -0.63 1.13 -20.18
C ILE A 78 -0.84 -0.31 -19.76
N ALA A 79 -1.22 -0.57 -18.51
CA ALA A 79 -1.55 -1.92 -18.06
C ALA A 79 -2.83 -1.91 -17.21
N LYS A 80 -3.73 -2.81 -17.56
CA LYS A 80 -4.90 -3.14 -16.74
C LYS A 80 -4.44 -4.09 -15.62
N VAL A 81 -4.67 -3.70 -14.38
CA VAL A 81 -4.30 -4.43 -13.17
C VAL A 81 -5.50 -4.59 -12.23
N ASP A 82 -6.69 -4.83 -12.81
CA ASP A 82 -7.97 -5.06 -12.14
C ASP A 82 -7.88 -6.02 -10.94
N ASN A 83 -9.02 -6.37 -10.33
CA ASN A 83 -9.16 -7.55 -9.48
C ASN A 83 -8.84 -8.89 -10.23
N LEU A 84 -7.98 -8.85 -11.26
CA LEU A 84 -7.08 -9.92 -11.64
C LEU A 84 -6.37 -10.37 -10.40
N THR A 85 -6.99 -11.34 -9.81
CA THR A 85 -6.38 -12.06 -8.75
C THR A 85 -5.10 -12.65 -9.29
N LEU A 86 -4.03 -12.43 -8.57
CA LEU A 86 -2.68 -12.63 -9.06
C LEU A 86 -2.57 -14.07 -9.56
N GLY A 87 -2.07 -14.29 -10.78
CA GLY A 87 -2.03 -15.58 -11.47
C GLY A 87 -3.30 -15.99 -12.23
N GLN A 88 -4.37 -15.19 -12.24
CA GLN A 88 -5.40 -15.32 -13.27
C GLN A 88 -4.89 -14.73 -14.57
N GLN A 89 -4.90 -15.50 -15.65
CA GLN A 89 -4.85 -14.90 -16.97
C GLN A 89 -5.88 -13.77 -17.04
N ILE A 90 -5.51 -12.65 -17.65
CA ILE A 90 -6.48 -11.61 -18.04
C ILE A 90 -7.64 -12.38 -18.66
N SER A 91 -8.79 -12.42 -17.98
CA SER A 91 -9.97 -13.12 -18.47
C SER A 91 -10.27 -12.60 -19.86
N ASP A 92 -10.89 -13.42 -20.73
CA ASP A 92 -11.24 -13.07 -22.11
C ASP A 92 -11.64 -11.58 -22.19
N LEU A 93 -10.72 -10.74 -22.69
CA LEU A 93 -10.89 -9.30 -22.75
C LEU A 93 -12.21 -9.02 -23.44
N ASP A 94 -13.16 -8.44 -22.71
CA ASP A 94 -14.44 -8.15 -23.30
C ASP A 94 -14.32 -6.89 -24.19
N GLN A 95 -15.31 -6.68 -25.04
CA GLN A 95 -15.31 -5.51 -25.93
C GLN A 95 -15.34 -4.18 -25.17
N TRP A 96 -15.78 -4.15 -23.91
CA TRP A 96 -15.86 -2.94 -23.09
C TRP A 96 -14.50 -2.59 -22.49
N ASP A 97 -13.70 -3.58 -22.11
CA ASP A 97 -12.30 -3.42 -21.74
C ASP A 97 -11.51 -2.78 -22.88
N ILE A 98 -11.67 -3.32 -24.10
CA ILE A 98 -11.06 -2.77 -25.31
C ILE A 98 -11.56 -1.34 -25.57
N ALA A 99 -12.87 -1.12 -25.47
CA ALA A 99 -13.45 0.21 -25.67
C ALA A 99 -12.86 1.24 -24.69
N PHE A 100 -12.77 0.86 -23.41
CA PHE A 100 -12.31 1.73 -22.34
C PHE A 100 -10.80 2.02 -22.46
N GLU A 101 -9.96 1.00 -22.66
CA GLU A 101 -8.51 1.18 -22.85
C GLU A 101 -8.21 2.03 -24.09
N ASN A 102 -8.93 1.84 -25.20
CA ASN A 102 -8.84 2.73 -26.36
C ASN A 102 -9.20 4.19 -26.01
N GLY A 103 -10.16 4.37 -25.11
CA GLY A 103 -10.51 5.68 -24.57
C GLY A 103 -9.37 6.32 -23.76
N LEU A 104 -8.69 5.53 -22.92
CA LEU A 104 -7.52 5.95 -22.15
C LEU A 104 -6.36 6.33 -23.10
N ILE A 105 -6.04 5.47 -24.07
CA ILE A 105 -5.01 5.70 -25.09
C ILE A 105 -5.31 7.01 -25.83
N LYS A 106 -6.53 7.18 -26.32
CA LYS A 106 -6.96 8.41 -26.99
C LYS A 106 -6.77 9.64 -26.09
N GLY A 107 -7.18 9.56 -24.83
CA GLY A 107 -7.01 10.66 -23.87
C GLY A 107 -5.53 11.02 -23.64
N LEU A 108 -4.64 10.04 -23.58
CA LEU A 108 -3.20 10.24 -23.41
C LEU A 108 -2.56 10.86 -24.66
N LEU A 109 -2.94 10.38 -25.85
CA LEU A 109 -2.52 10.95 -27.14
C LEU A 109 -2.99 12.41 -27.29
N ASP A 110 -4.23 12.71 -26.91
CA ASP A 110 -4.77 14.09 -26.88
C ASP A 110 -3.93 15.01 -25.95
N LYS A 111 -3.29 14.43 -24.93
CA LYS A 111 -2.38 15.12 -23.99
C LYS A 111 -0.92 15.17 -24.46
N LYS A 112 -0.65 14.67 -25.66
CA LYS A 112 0.66 14.58 -26.33
C LYS A 112 1.63 13.59 -25.68
N PHE A 113 1.14 12.57 -24.98
CA PHE A 113 1.99 11.46 -24.57
C PHE A 113 2.19 10.49 -25.74
N LYS A 114 3.31 9.76 -25.71
CA LYS A 114 3.50 8.57 -26.55
C LYS A 114 3.05 7.35 -25.74
N VAL A 115 2.34 6.43 -26.38
CA VAL A 115 1.83 5.22 -25.73
C VAL A 115 2.33 4.01 -26.53
N SER A 116 2.88 3.01 -25.85
CA SER A 116 3.30 1.76 -26.47
C SER A 116 2.09 0.84 -26.71
N GLU A 117 2.04 0.24 -27.91
CA GLU A 117 1.11 -0.84 -28.23
C GLU A 117 1.64 -2.17 -27.68
N LYS A 118 0.78 -3.02 -27.12
CA LYS A 118 1.18 -4.27 -26.42
C LYS A 118 1.39 -5.43 -27.41
N LEU A 119 2.48 -5.39 -28.17
CA LEU A 119 2.80 -6.37 -29.23
C LEU A 119 3.31 -7.73 -28.73
N ASP A 120 3.97 -7.73 -27.57
CA ASP A 120 4.49 -8.88 -26.83
C ASP A 120 3.69 -9.11 -25.55
N TYR A 121 3.64 -10.37 -25.11
CA TYR A 121 2.96 -10.76 -23.87
C TYR A 121 3.65 -10.16 -22.63
N VAL A 122 2.88 -9.39 -21.86
CA VAL A 122 3.23 -8.95 -20.51
C VAL A 122 2.50 -9.84 -19.52
N LYS A 123 3.27 -10.51 -18.68
CA LYS A 123 2.75 -11.47 -17.71
C LYS A 123 2.31 -10.73 -16.44
N ILE A 124 1.20 -11.16 -15.87
CA ILE A 124 0.88 -10.82 -14.48
C ILE A 124 1.58 -11.78 -13.53
N ARG A 125 1.84 -11.36 -12.30
CA ARG A 125 2.46 -12.20 -11.28
C ARG A 125 1.62 -13.43 -10.97
N GLU A 126 2.27 -14.51 -10.58
CA GLU A 126 1.60 -15.75 -10.18
C GLU A 126 0.99 -15.64 -8.78
N VAL A 127 -0.15 -16.30 -8.52
CA VAL A 127 -0.76 -16.37 -7.17
C VAL A 127 0.28 -16.84 -6.14
N SER A 128 1.12 -17.79 -6.55
CA SER A 128 2.10 -18.47 -5.67
C SER A 128 3.23 -17.55 -5.19
N GLU A 129 3.40 -16.37 -5.80
CA GLU A 129 4.35 -15.37 -5.32
C GLU A 129 3.83 -14.55 -4.14
N TYR A 130 2.52 -14.64 -3.86
CA TYR A 130 1.87 -13.92 -2.78
C TYR A 130 1.78 -14.77 -1.53
N LEU A 131 1.87 -14.07 -0.41
CA LEU A 131 1.70 -14.63 0.90
C LEU A 131 0.22 -14.51 1.22
N GLY A 132 -0.50 -15.63 1.13
CA GLY A 132 -1.87 -15.61 1.62
C GLY A 132 -1.86 -15.39 3.12
N THR A 133 -2.37 -14.25 3.53
CA THR A 133 -2.40 -13.84 4.93
C THR A 133 -3.80 -14.04 5.47
N ASN A 134 -3.88 -14.36 6.75
CA ASN A 134 -5.12 -14.28 7.50
C ASN A 134 -4.82 -13.35 8.69
N PRO A 135 -5.42 -12.15 8.76
CA PRO A 135 -6.53 -11.66 7.92
C PRO A 135 -6.17 -11.41 6.45
N GLU A 136 -7.17 -11.32 5.57
CA GLU A 136 -7.09 -11.01 4.11
C GLU A 136 -6.51 -9.61 3.80
N GLN A 137 -5.89 -8.98 4.80
CA GLN A 137 -5.36 -7.63 4.82
C GLN A 137 -3.83 -7.64 4.74
N GLY A 138 -3.26 -8.57 3.98
CA GLY A 138 -1.81 -8.69 3.84
C GLY A 138 -1.31 -8.16 2.52
N PHE A 139 -0.46 -7.14 2.61
CA PHE A 139 0.51 -6.72 1.62
C PHE A 139 0.03 -6.58 0.18
N TYR A 140 -0.35 -5.37 -0.20
CA TYR A 140 -0.56 -5.06 -1.61
C TYR A 140 0.77 -5.06 -2.38
N MET A 141 0.88 -5.82 -3.47
CA MET A 141 2.04 -5.81 -4.36
C MET A 141 1.61 -5.56 -5.80
N HIS A 142 2.53 -5.02 -6.59
CA HIS A 142 2.34 -4.77 -8.01
C HIS A 142 1.92 -6.03 -8.77
N ALA A 143 0.91 -5.92 -9.64
CA ALA A 143 0.32 -7.06 -10.33
C ALA A 143 1.13 -7.56 -11.54
N ILE A 144 2.02 -6.74 -12.10
CA ILE A 144 2.85 -7.11 -13.24
C ILE A 144 4.12 -7.82 -12.77
N ASP A 145 4.50 -8.87 -13.51
CA ASP A 145 5.71 -9.65 -13.28
C ASP A 145 7.00 -8.83 -13.47
N LEU A 146 8.01 -9.11 -12.64
CA LEU A 146 9.28 -8.39 -12.66
C LEU A 146 10.04 -8.52 -13.97
N GLU A 147 10.06 -9.71 -14.58
CA GLU A 147 10.71 -9.91 -15.88
C GLU A 147 9.96 -9.13 -16.97
N SER A 148 8.65 -8.98 -16.80
CA SER A 148 7.84 -8.14 -17.68
C SER A 148 8.16 -6.64 -17.55
N HIS A 149 8.68 -6.15 -16.42
CA HIS A 149 9.20 -4.78 -16.33
C HIS A 149 10.40 -4.56 -17.24
N GLU A 150 11.33 -5.52 -17.30
CA GLU A 150 12.48 -5.43 -18.19
C GLU A 150 12.05 -5.45 -19.66
N ILE A 151 11.02 -6.23 -20.00
CA ILE A 151 10.42 -6.21 -21.34
C ILE A 151 9.82 -4.83 -21.65
N ILE A 152 9.04 -4.26 -20.72
CA ILE A 152 8.43 -2.94 -20.87
C ILE A 152 9.48 -1.84 -21.07
N ILE A 153 10.54 -1.83 -20.26
CA ILE A 153 11.61 -0.84 -20.37
C ILE A 153 12.39 -1.02 -21.67
N ASN A 154 12.87 -2.24 -21.95
CA ASN A 154 13.89 -2.46 -22.98
C ASN A 154 13.30 -2.66 -24.39
N LYS A 155 12.16 -3.35 -24.51
CA LYS A 155 11.56 -3.62 -25.82
C LYS A 155 10.62 -2.51 -26.27
N TYR A 156 9.84 -1.97 -25.34
CA TYR A 156 8.87 -0.92 -25.65
C TYR A 156 9.40 0.51 -25.47
N ASP A 157 10.63 0.67 -24.93
CA ASP A 157 11.21 1.98 -24.58
C ASP A 157 10.25 2.81 -23.69
N SER A 158 9.57 2.10 -22.77
CA SER A 158 8.57 2.64 -21.87
C SER A 158 9.07 2.58 -20.42
N PRO A 159 9.84 3.57 -19.95
CA PRO A 159 10.26 3.62 -18.55
C PRO A 159 9.11 4.00 -17.61
N ILE A 160 7.97 4.44 -18.13
CA ILE A 160 6.82 4.86 -17.33
C ILE A 160 5.67 3.89 -17.56
N LEU A 161 5.15 3.35 -16.47
CA LEU A 161 3.98 2.48 -16.44
C LEU A 161 2.76 3.29 -15.98
N PHE A 162 1.69 3.24 -16.78
CA PHE A 162 0.36 3.73 -16.44
C PHE A 162 -0.50 2.52 -16.10
N GLU A 163 -0.72 2.29 -14.81
CA GLU A 163 -1.56 1.23 -14.31
C GLU A 163 -2.96 1.73 -14.06
N TYR A 164 -3.96 0.90 -14.36
CA TYR A 164 -5.32 1.17 -13.94
C TYR A 164 -6.04 -0.09 -13.46
N GLN A 165 -6.84 0.08 -12.43
CA GLN A 165 -7.69 -0.94 -11.84
C GLN A 165 -9.14 -0.45 -11.91
N VAL A 166 -9.98 -1.14 -12.66
CA VAL A 166 -11.43 -0.91 -12.65
C VAL A 166 -11.97 -1.42 -11.32
N VAL A 167 -12.42 -0.49 -10.47
CA VAL A 167 -12.98 -0.80 -9.14
C VAL A 167 -14.47 -1.11 -9.29
N GLU A 168 -15.21 -0.29 -10.03
CA GLU A 168 -16.64 -0.48 -10.31
C GLU A 168 -16.97 -0.03 -11.73
N PHE A 169 -17.85 -0.77 -12.41
CA PHE A 169 -18.26 -0.45 -13.78
C PHE A 169 -19.73 -0.76 -14.04
N SER A 170 -20.45 0.23 -14.60
CA SER A 170 -21.80 0.03 -15.13
C SER A 170 -21.80 0.29 -16.64
N LYS A 171 -21.92 -0.80 -17.42
CA LYS A 171 -22.24 -0.72 -18.85
C LYS A 171 -23.46 0.17 -19.03
N GLU A 172 -24.59 -0.17 -18.43
CA GLU A 172 -25.88 0.49 -18.67
C GLU A 172 -25.82 2.02 -18.52
N ASN A 173 -25.20 2.50 -17.44
CA ASN A 173 -25.12 3.92 -17.13
C ASN A 173 -23.91 4.62 -17.78
N SER A 174 -22.99 3.90 -18.44
CA SER A 174 -21.69 4.42 -18.86
C SER A 174 -20.97 5.13 -17.72
N SER A 175 -20.83 4.43 -16.59
CA SER A 175 -20.18 4.93 -15.39
C SER A 175 -19.09 3.98 -14.95
N ILE A 176 -17.98 4.54 -14.47
CA ILE A 176 -16.83 3.78 -14.00
C ILE A 176 -16.19 4.49 -12.81
N ILE A 177 -15.67 3.68 -11.89
CA ILE A 177 -14.72 4.09 -10.86
C ILE A 177 -13.45 3.30 -11.11
N VAL A 178 -12.35 4.02 -11.33
CA VAL A 178 -11.06 3.44 -11.71
C VAL A 178 -9.98 4.04 -10.84
N TYR A 179 -9.15 3.19 -10.25
CA TYR A 179 -7.92 3.62 -9.60
C TYR A 179 -6.80 3.63 -10.63
N VAL A 180 -6.01 4.70 -10.66
CA VAL A 180 -4.91 4.88 -11.60
C VAL A 180 -3.62 5.12 -10.82
N ARG A 181 -2.53 4.54 -11.30
CA ARG A 181 -1.18 4.74 -10.77
C ARG A 181 -0.19 4.96 -11.90
N ILE A 182 0.76 5.85 -11.70
CA ILE A 182 1.86 6.12 -12.62
C ILE A 182 3.16 5.80 -11.92
N VAL A 183 3.94 4.87 -12.46
CA VAL A 183 5.16 4.34 -11.86
C VAL A 183 6.34 4.55 -12.80
N ASP A 184 7.48 5.04 -12.28
CA ASP A 184 8.76 4.96 -12.99
C ASP A 184 9.35 3.57 -12.79
N LEU A 185 9.42 2.76 -13.83
CA LEU A 185 9.88 1.37 -13.74
C LEU A 185 11.37 1.24 -13.41
N ASN A 186 12.19 2.28 -13.61
CA ASN A 186 13.61 2.22 -13.25
C ASN A 186 13.84 2.30 -11.74
N SER A 187 13.07 3.16 -11.07
CA SER A 187 13.18 3.41 -9.63
C SER A 187 12.05 2.80 -8.82
N LEU A 188 11.01 2.31 -9.49
CA LEU A 188 9.74 1.85 -8.94
C LEU A 188 8.99 2.93 -8.16
N LYS A 189 9.35 4.21 -8.33
CA LYS A 189 8.69 5.31 -7.64
C LYS A 189 7.28 5.51 -8.18
N ILE A 190 6.32 5.57 -7.27
CA ILE A 190 4.96 6.00 -7.57
C ILE A 190 5.00 7.52 -7.78
N LEU A 191 4.85 7.93 -9.04
CA LEU A 191 4.90 9.34 -9.45
C LEU A 191 3.56 10.04 -9.19
N SER A 192 2.47 9.28 -9.30
CA SER A 192 1.12 9.71 -8.97
C SER A 192 0.18 8.51 -8.80
N SER A 193 -0.87 8.70 -8.01
CA SER A 193 -2.04 7.84 -8.02
C SER A 193 -3.31 8.62 -7.75
N ALA A 194 -4.47 8.13 -8.22
CA ALA A 194 -5.77 8.72 -7.94
C ALA A 194 -6.92 7.72 -8.18
N LEU A 195 -7.98 7.84 -7.37
CA LEU A 195 -9.27 7.24 -7.67
C LEU A 195 -10.11 8.21 -8.51
N VAL A 196 -10.43 7.82 -9.74
CA VAL A 196 -11.19 8.60 -10.69
C VAL A 196 -12.59 8.04 -10.80
N LYS A 197 -13.59 8.91 -10.70
CA LYS A 197 -15.00 8.55 -10.80
C LYS A 197 -15.61 9.34 -11.97
N SER A 198 -16.07 8.66 -13.02
CA SER A 198 -16.50 9.32 -14.26
C SER A 198 -17.74 8.64 -14.86
N GLY A 199 -18.56 9.43 -15.55
CA GLY A 199 -19.78 8.97 -16.23
C GLY A 199 -21.10 9.54 -15.67
N ASN A 200 -22.23 9.02 -16.14
CA ASN A 200 -23.53 9.69 -15.98
C ASN A 200 -24.25 9.43 -14.64
N LYS A 201 -23.98 8.31 -13.97
CA LYS A 201 -24.58 7.93 -12.67
C LYS A 201 -23.56 7.26 -11.75
N VAL A 202 -22.41 7.90 -11.60
CA VAL A 202 -21.30 7.40 -10.77
C VAL A 202 -21.72 7.14 -9.33
N GLU A 203 -22.65 7.94 -8.81
CA GLU A 203 -23.12 7.86 -7.43
C GLU A 203 -23.77 6.50 -7.12
N SER A 204 -24.33 5.84 -8.14
CA SER A 204 -24.90 4.49 -8.02
C SER A 204 -23.86 3.38 -7.87
N LEU A 205 -22.59 3.67 -8.19
CA LEU A 205 -21.46 2.75 -8.04
C LEU A 205 -20.74 2.92 -6.69
N ILE A 206 -21.12 3.89 -5.86
CA ILE A 206 -20.39 4.20 -4.62
C ILE A 206 -20.76 3.19 -3.53
N GLY A 207 -20.00 2.09 -3.49
CA GLY A 207 -20.02 1.06 -2.45
C GLY A 207 -19.31 1.47 -1.14
N PRO A 208 -19.30 0.56 -0.14
CA PRO A 208 -18.66 0.81 1.16
C PRO A 208 -17.15 1.07 1.04
N ASP A 209 -16.42 0.31 0.23
CA ASP A 209 -14.96 0.45 0.12
C ASP A 209 -14.54 1.73 -0.60
N ILE A 210 -15.35 2.23 -1.54
CA ILE A 210 -15.12 3.54 -2.17
C ILE A 210 -15.32 4.68 -1.17
N LYS A 211 -16.35 4.59 -0.32
CA LYS A 211 -16.56 5.57 0.76
C LYS A 211 -15.42 5.52 1.78
N LEU A 212 -14.94 4.32 2.10
CA LEU A 212 -13.79 4.13 2.96
C LEU A 212 -12.53 4.74 2.35
N HIS A 213 -12.25 4.48 1.07
CA HIS A 213 -11.15 5.11 0.34
C HIS A 213 -11.23 6.64 0.45
N ASP A 214 -12.39 7.25 0.17
CA ASP A 214 -12.55 8.71 0.22
C ASP A 214 -12.26 9.28 1.62
N LYS A 215 -12.79 8.65 2.67
CA LYS A 215 -12.57 9.02 4.07
C LYS A 215 -11.09 8.95 4.43
N VAL A 216 -10.43 7.85 4.10
CA VAL A 216 -8.99 7.66 4.36
C VAL A 216 -8.16 8.68 3.57
N TYR A 217 -8.44 8.83 2.27
CA TYR A 217 -7.72 9.74 1.40
C TYR A 217 -7.80 11.19 1.92
N SER A 218 -9.00 11.65 2.30
CA SER A 218 -9.17 13.02 2.78
C SER A 218 -8.36 13.27 4.06
N SER A 219 -8.44 12.37 5.03
CA SER A 219 -7.67 12.42 6.28
C SER A 219 -6.17 12.43 6.06
N ILE A 220 -5.64 11.51 5.25
CA ILE A 220 -4.20 11.44 4.99
C ILE A 220 -3.72 12.70 4.25
N LYS A 221 -4.51 13.19 3.28
CA LYS A 221 -4.17 14.37 2.50
C LYS A 221 -4.16 15.66 3.31
N SER A 222 -5.01 15.77 4.34
CA SER A 222 -5.12 16.95 5.19
C SER A 222 -4.25 16.88 6.45
N PHE A 223 -3.73 15.70 6.79
CA PHE A 223 -2.94 15.51 8.01
C PHE A 223 -1.60 16.26 7.96
N GLN A 224 -1.26 16.91 9.08
CA GLN A 224 0.01 17.59 9.30
C GLN A 224 1.02 16.60 9.91
N PHE A 225 1.60 15.75 9.07
CA PHE A 225 2.79 14.97 9.43
C PHE A 225 3.98 15.87 9.80
N PRO A 226 4.90 15.36 10.65
CA PRO A 226 6.09 16.11 11.03
C PRO A 226 7.03 16.32 9.83
N HIS A 227 7.23 17.57 9.40
CA HIS A 227 8.11 17.92 8.26
C HIS A 227 9.51 17.32 8.37
N GLY A 228 10.15 17.43 9.54
CA GLY A 228 11.50 16.89 9.76
C GLY A 228 11.61 15.37 9.57
N LEU A 229 10.50 14.64 9.68
CA LEU A 229 10.41 13.22 9.37
C LEU A 229 10.15 13.00 7.89
N PHE A 230 9.05 13.54 7.36
CA PHE A 230 8.55 13.20 6.03
C PHE A 230 9.36 13.81 4.90
N ASP A 231 9.95 15.00 5.07
CA ASP A 231 10.82 15.61 4.06
C ASP A 231 12.14 14.84 3.84
N ASN A 232 12.50 13.95 4.78
CA ASN A 232 13.71 13.14 4.74
C ASN A 232 13.44 11.69 4.31
N LEU A 233 12.18 11.31 4.05
CA LEU A 233 11.85 9.98 3.53
C LEU A 233 12.19 9.91 2.05
N ASN A 234 13.18 9.06 1.72
CA ASN A 234 13.67 8.94 0.36
C ASN A 234 12.97 7.83 -0.41
N GLU A 235 12.95 6.61 0.13
CA GLU A 235 12.46 5.39 -0.53
C GLU A 235 11.69 4.58 0.51
N ALA A 236 10.37 4.80 0.55
CA ALA A 236 9.50 4.26 1.57
C ALA A 236 8.54 3.21 1.00
N ALA A 237 8.50 2.04 1.63
CA ALA A 237 7.44 1.05 1.42
C ALA A 237 6.27 1.30 2.37
N ILE A 238 5.08 0.86 1.99
CA ILE A 238 3.88 0.87 2.85
C ILE A 238 3.49 -0.58 3.18
N LEU A 239 3.07 -0.81 4.43
CA LEU A 239 2.73 -2.12 4.96
C LEU A 239 1.59 -2.05 5.97
N ASP A 240 0.56 -2.88 5.80
CA ASP A 240 -0.43 -3.12 6.85
C ASP A 240 0.21 -3.92 7.99
N ILE A 241 0.12 -3.44 9.23
CA ILE A 241 0.64 -4.13 10.41
C ILE A 241 -0.17 -5.38 10.78
N ASP A 242 -1.43 -5.51 10.33
CA ASP A 242 -2.22 -6.71 10.58
C ASP A 242 -1.74 -7.91 9.76
N ILE A 243 -0.87 -7.69 8.78
CA ILE A 243 -0.09 -8.78 8.19
C ILE A 243 0.79 -9.49 9.21
N LEU A 244 1.09 -8.81 10.32
CA LEU A 244 1.79 -9.40 11.43
C LEU A 244 0.79 -10.12 12.37
N ASN A 245 -0.30 -10.69 11.85
CA ASN A 245 -1.21 -11.57 12.61
C ASN A 245 -1.45 -12.92 11.88
N ILE A 246 -0.53 -13.32 10.98
CA ILE A 246 -0.67 -14.51 10.13
C ILE A 246 -0.83 -15.79 10.95
N SER A 247 -1.98 -16.44 10.80
CA SER A 247 -2.35 -17.72 11.41
C SER A 247 -2.01 -18.96 10.55
N GLY A 248 -1.11 -18.83 9.57
CA GLY A 248 -0.59 -19.97 8.81
C GLY A 248 -1.59 -20.67 7.87
N LYS A 249 -2.70 -20.02 7.51
CA LYS A 249 -3.60 -20.48 6.42
C LYS A 249 -3.30 -19.66 5.17
N TYR A 250 -2.60 -20.27 4.23
CA TYR A 250 -2.05 -19.63 3.04
C TYR A 250 -2.99 -19.76 1.82
N ASN A 251 -2.88 -18.80 0.90
CA ASN A 251 -3.54 -18.63 -0.42
C ASN A 251 -4.82 -17.77 -0.52
N LEU A 252 -4.91 -16.64 0.20
CA LEU A 252 -6.00 -15.66 0.02
C LEU A 252 -5.52 -14.38 -0.69
N ARG A 253 -6.38 -13.81 -1.52
CA ARG A 253 -6.14 -12.55 -2.24
C ARG A 253 -6.31 -11.36 -1.28
N PRO A 254 -5.64 -10.22 -1.49
CA PRO A 254 -5.95 -8.99 -0.77
C PRO A 254 -7.45 -8.67 -0.86
N SER A 255 -8.06 -8.29 0.26
CA SER A 255 -9.45 -7.83 0.28
C SER A 255 -9.61 -6.49 -0.45
N GLU A 256 -10.80 -6.24 -1.04
CA GLU A 256 -11.14 -4.95 -1.66
C GLU A 256 -11.00 -3.79 -0.66
N ARG A 257 -11.32 -4.05 0.62
CA ARG A 257 -11.12 -3.13 1.74
C ARG A 257 -9.64 -2.76 1.94
N LEU A 258 -8.74 -3.73 1.96
CA LEU A 258 -7.29 -3.47 2.08
C LEU A 258 -6.81 -2.60 0.91
N MET A 259 -7.20 -2.97 -0.31
CA MET A 259 -6.80 -2.24 -1.50
C MET A 259 -7.32 -0.80 -1.47
N ALA A 260 -8.57 -0.59 -1.05
CA ALA A 260 -9.13 0.75 -0.86
C ALA A 260 -8.32 1.58 0.15
N ILE A 261 -7.91 1.00 1.27
CA ILE A 261 -7.10 1.68 2.31
C ILE A 261 -5.69 2.00 1.78
N GLU A 262 -4.93 1.04 1.23
CA GLU A 262 -3.57 1.31 0.72
C GLU A 262 -3.57 2.30 -0.43
N ASN A 263 -4.53 2.19 -1.35
CA ASN A 263 -4.68 3.12 -2.46
C ASN A 263 -4.95 4.54 -1.95
N ALA A 264 -5.83 4.68 -0.95
CA ALA A 264 -6.14 5.95 -0.32
C ALA A 264 -4.95 6.54 0.44
N ILE A 265 -4.18 5.73 1.18
CA ILE A 265 -2.95 6.16 1.86
C ILE A 265 -1.92 6.64 0.83
N THR A 266 -1.69 5.84 -0.21
CA THR A 266 -0.72 6.15 -1.28
C THR A 266 -1.06 7.46 -1.98
N SER A 267 -2.32 7.62 -2.38
CA SER A 267 -2.80 8.85 -3.02
C SER A 267 -2.81 10.04 -2.06
N GLY A 268 -3.21 9.84 -0.80
CA GLY A 268 -3.26 10.88 0.22
C GLY A 268 -1.88 11.45 0.53
N ILE A 269 -0.88 10.60 0.78
CA ILE A 269 0.52 11.01 1.02
C ILE A 269 1.05 11.77 -0.20
N SER A 270 0.79 11.25 -1.41
CA SER A 270 1.26 11.85 -2.66
C SER A 270 0.66 13.23 -2.93
N ASP A 271 -0.59 13.46 -2.51
CA ASP A 271 -1.33 14.70 -2.77
C ASP A 271 -1.26 15.73 -1.65
N ASN A 272 -0.75 15.35 -0.49
CA ASN A 272 -0.62 16.22 0.67
C ASN A 272 0.33 17.39 0.36
N LEU A 273 -0.10 18.60 0.69
CA LEU A 273 0.54 19.86 0.26
C LEU A 273 1.77 20.23 1.08
N ASP A 274 1.90 19.67 2.28
CA ASP A 274 2.93 20.06 3.25
C ASP A 274 4.28 19.37 3.00
N TYR A 275 4.34 18.34 2.14
CA TYR A 275 5.56 17.55 1.94
C TYR A 275 6.28 17.81 0.64
N LYS A 276 7.62 17.76 0.73
CA LYS A 276 8.45 17.45 -0.43
C LYS A 276 8.28 15.96 -0.74
N LYS A 277 7.55 15.65 -1.82
CA LYS A 277 7.20 14.29 -2.34
C LYS A 277 8.03 13.15 -1.73
N VAL A 278 7.52 12.52 -0.66
CA VAL A 278 7.99 11.20 -0.23
C VAL A 278 7.95 10.29 -1.45
N SER A 279 9.06 9.64 -1.80
CA SER A 279 9.01 8.66 -2.90
C SER A 279 8.53 7.33 -2.33
N LEU A 280 7.22 7.10 -2.45
CA LEU A 280 6.64 5.79 -2.21
C LEU A 280 7.10 4.86 -3.33
N ILE A 281 7.56 3.68 -2.93
CA ILE A 281 8.10 2.68 -3.85
C ILE A 281 7.06 1.58 -4.05
N GLU A 282 6.82 1.29 -5.31
CA GLU A 282 6.02 0.17 -5.76
C GLU A 282 6.70 -1.15 -5.34
N LYS A 283 5.95 -2.00 -4.64
CA LYS A 283 6.47 -3.25 -4.08
C LYS A 283 6.47 -4.32 -5.16
N THR A 284 7.63 -4.60 -5.76
CA THR A 284 7.70 -5.45 -6.97
C THR A 284 8.41 -6.79 -6.80
N SER A 285 9.40 -6.94 -5.92
CA SER A 285 9.99 -8.27 -5.67
C SER A 285 9.21 -9.02 -4.60
N GLY A 286 8.90 -10.29 -4.88
CA GLY A 286 8.21 -11.22 -3.98
C GLY A 286 8.79 -11.14 -2.58
N PHE A 287 7.94 -10.76 -1.63
CA PHE A 287 8.25 -10.93 -0.22
C PHE A 287 8.10 -12.43 0.00
N ASN A 288 9.21 -13.13 0.19
CA ASN A 288 9.10 -14.48 0.72
C ASN A 288 9.10 -14.30 2.23
N PHE A 289 7.93 -14.21 2.87
CA PHE A 289 7.89 -14.46 4.31
C PHE A 289 8.48 -15.83 4.49
N LYS A 290 9.65 -15.87 5.11
CA LYS A 290 10.17 -17.13 5.55
C LYS A 290 9.18 -17.60 6.64
N PHE A 291 8.36 -18.62 6.37
CA PHE A 291 8.45 -19.93 7.04
C PHE A 291 7.15 -20.74 7.17
N PRO A 292 7.32 -22.07 7.30
CA PRO A 292 6.68 -22.81 8.41
C PRO A 292 7.63 -23.29 9.54
N SER A 293 8.88 -23.71 9.24
CA SER A 293 9.74 -24.38 10.24
C SER A 293 10.30 -23.46 11.35
N VAL A 294 10.34 -22.15 11.13
CA VAL A 294 10.73 -21.19 12.18
C VAL A 294 9.54 -20.78 13.05
N TYR A 295 8.30 -20.89 12.56
CA TYR A 295 7.09 -20.74 13.38
C TYR A 295 6.90 -21.89 14.38
N GLU A 296 7.54 -23.04 14.15
CA GLU A 296 7.63 -24.05 15.18
C GLU A 296 8.41 -23.52 16.38
N ASN A 297 9.37 -22.58 16.19
CA ASN A 297 10.41 -22.15 17.13
C ASN A 297 10.38 -20.66 17.59
N ILE A 298 9.46 -19.83 17.09
CA ILE A 298 9.42 -18.38 17.35
C ILE A 298 8.20 -17.96 18.16
N LEU A 299 8.41 -16.85 18.88
CA LEU A 299 7.39 -16.13 19.58
C LEU A 299 7.09 -14.73 19.12
N PHE A 300 5.81 -14.37 19.18
CA PHE A 300 5.36 -13.03 18.88
C PHE A 300 5.16 -12.19 20.12
N ASN A 301 6.00 -11.17 20.22
CA ASN A 301 5.72 -9.97 20.99
C ASN A 301 5.37 -8.88 19.97
N THR A 302 4.06 -8.73 19.77
CA THR A 302 3.34 -7.67 19.02
C THR A 302 3.58 -7.49 17.52
N ASN A 303 4.73 -7.90 16.95
CA ASN A 303 5.02 -7.73 15.52
C ASN A 303 5.71 -8.98 14.90
N PRO A 304 4.96 -9.93 14.30
CA PRO A 304 5.52 -10.96 13.41
C PRO A 304 6.40 -10.46 12.28
N ILE A 305 7.68 -10.66 12.49
CA ILE A 305 8.79 -10.66 11.53
C ILE A 305 8.36 -10.99 10.07
N LEU A 306 8.50 -10.00 9.19
CA LEU A 306 8.44 -10.16 7.72
C LEU A 306 9.78 -10.65 7.15
N TYR A 307 10.88 -10.35 7.85
CA TYR A 307 12.26 -10.57 7.43
C TYR A 307 13.14 -10.93 8.62
N GLU A 308 14.05 -11.89 8.46
CA GLU A 308 15.01 -12.21 9.54
C GLU A 308 15.93 -11.01 9.87
N GLU A 309 16.20 -10.15 8.90
CA GLU A 309 17.06 -8.96 9.04
C GLU A 309 16.60 -7.78 8.16
N TRP A 310 16.85 -6.54 8.60
CA TRP A 310 16.54 -5.31 7.85
C TRP A 310 17.30 -5.21 6.52
N SER A 311 18.47 -5.85 6.43
CA SER A 311 19.26 -5.97 5.21
C SER A 311 18.47 -6.70 4.11
N GLU A 312 17.71 -7.73 4.47
CA GLU A 312 16.86 -8.49 3.55
C GLU A 312 15.71 -7.63 3.02
N PHE A 313 15.05 -6.85 3.89
CA PHE A 313 14.03 -5.87 3.48
C PHE A 313 14.58 -4.90 2.45
N ILE A 314 15.73 -4.28 2.71
CA ILE A 314 16.36 -3.32 1.78
C ILE A 314 16.70 -4.02 0.46
N ASN A 315 17.26 -5.22 0.50
CA ASN A 315 17.67 -5.93 -0.71
C ASN A 315 16.49 -6.29 -1.62
N LYS A 316 15.38 -6.72 -1.02
CA LYS A 316 14.15 -7.11 -1.73
C LYS A 316 13.36 -5.91 -2.21
N THR A 317 13.16 -4.90 -1.37
CA THR A 317 12.24 -3.79 -1.67
C THR A 317 12.94 -2.59 -2.30
N LYS A 318 14.28 -2.52 -2.18
CA LYS A 318 15.08 -1.31 -2.40
C LYS A 318 14.71 -0.14 -1.50
N CYS A 319 13.78 -0.32 -0.57
CA CYS A 319 13.35 0.71 0.37
C CYS A 319 14.26 0.74 1.58
N LYS A 320 14.60 1.94 2.03
CA LYS A 320 15.31 2.14 3.30
C LYS A 320 14.36 2.48 4.43
N GLN A 321 13.19 3.01 4.09
CA GLN A 321 12.15 3.35 5.04
C GLN A 321 10.94 2.44 4.87
N LEU A 322 10.25 2.19 5.98
CA LEU A 322 9.01 1.43 6.02
C LEU A 322 7.97 2.25 6.79
N ILE A 323 6.84 2.50 6.15
CA ILE A 323 5.64 3.05 6.77
C ILE A 323 4.73 1.86 7.06
N MET A 324 4.55 1.55 8.34
CA MET A 324 3.57 0.59 8.79
C MET A 324 2.29 1.34 9.14
N TYR A 325 1.14 0.78 8.80
CA TYR A 325 -0.14 1.36 9.16
C TYR A 325 -1.09 0.32 9.73
N ARG A 326 -2.06 0.76 10.53
CA ARG A 326 -3.24 -0.03 10.93
C ARG A 326 -4.48 0.81 10.77
N TYR A 327 -5.45 0.30 10.02
CA TYR A 327 -6.76 0.92 9.96
C TYR A 327 -7.59 0.51 11.18
N ILE A 328 -8.05 1.49 11.95
CA ILE A 328 -8.95 1.29 13.08
C ILE A 328 -10.33 1.74 12.64
N GLU A 329 -11.29 0.81 12.68
CA GLU A 329 -12.63 1.03 12.14
C GLU A 329 -13.32 2.22 12.79
N ASP A 330 -13.78 3.12 11.92
CA ASP A 330 -14.36 4.42 12.24
C ASP A 330 -13.48 5.37 13.07
N GLU A 331 -12.39 4.92 13.70
CA GLU A 331 -11.49 5.68 14.58
C GLU A 331 -10.22 6.22 13.93
N GLY A 332 -9.73 5.67 12.83
CA GLY A 332 -8.68 6.32 12.04
C GLY A 332 -7.56 5.39 11.64
N ILE A 333 -6.38 5.95 11.43
CA ILE A 333 -5.23 5.17 10.95
C ILE A 333 -4.03 5.48 11.80
N TYR A 334 -3.49 4.44 12.38
CA TYR A 334 -2.21 4.51 13.05
C TYR A 334 -1.07 4.38 12.03
N PHE A 335 0.00 5.17 12.20
CA PHE A 335 1.20 5.15 11.37
C PHE A 335 2.48 4.99 12.23
N ARG A 336 3.34 4.02 11.86
CA ARG A 336 4.72 3.88 12.34
C ARG A 336 5.68 4.10 11.17
N VAL A 337 6.69 4.94 11.35
CA VAL A 337 7.72 5.17 10.33
C VAL A 337 9.06 4.69 10.84
N LEU A 338 9.74 3.87 10.05
CA LEU A 338 10.95 3.14 10.43
C LEU A 338 12.07 3.40 9.42
N ASP A 339 13.32 3.35 9.90
CA ASP A 339 14.52 3.30 9.07
C ASP A 339 15.20 1.93 9.17
N ALA A 340 14.98 1.10 8.16
CA ALA A 340 15.61 -0.21 8.03
C ALA A 340 17.13 -0.11 7.90
N SER A 341 17.65 0.97 7.30
CA SER A 341 19.10 1.17 7.15
C SER A 341 19.79 1.48 8.48
N GLN A 342 19.03 1.92 9.48
CA GLN A 342 19.49 2.13 10.86
C GLN A 342 19.00 1.03 11.79
N ASN A 343 18.99 -0.21 11.30
CA ASN A 343 18.62 -1.40 12.06
C ASN A 343 17.20 -1.31 12.67
N GLY A 344 16.25 -0.72 11.96
CA GLY A 344 14.86 -0.61 12.40
C GLY A 344 14.60 0.53 13.36
N LYS A 345 15.42 1.59 13.33
CA LYS A 345 15.17 2.79 14.14
C LYS A 345 13.78 3.34 13.82
N ILE A 346 12.97 3.49 14.85
CA ILE A 346 11.66 4.10 14.76
C ILE A 346 11.85 5.61 14.69
N LEU A 347 11.39 6.21 13.59
CA LEU A 347 11.51 7.63 13.32
C LEU A 347 10.25 8.40 13.77
N GLY A 348 9.09 7.75 13.77
CA GLY A 348 7.82 8.37 14.18
C GLY A 348 6.73 7.33 14.46
N SER A 349 5.81 7.67 15.35
CA SER A 349 4.59 6.91 15.67
C SER A 349 3.49 7.91 16.02
N PHE A 350 2.39 7.92 15.25
CA PHE A 350 1.29 8.86 15.42
C PHE A 350 -0.02 8.31 14.85
N PHE A 351 -1.12 8.91 15.29
CA PHE A 351 -2.47 8.54 14.90
C PHE A 351 -3.11 9.60 14.00
N ILE A 352 -3.75 9.19 12.92
CA ILE A 352 -4.44 10.05 11.95
C ILE A 352 -5.96 9.81 12.05
N PRO A 353 -6.73 10.77 12.61
CA PRO A 353 -8.19 10.64 12.69
C PRO A 353 -8.86 10.65 11.31
N ILE A 354 -9.96 9.90 11.18
CA ILE A 354 -10.85 9.98 10.01
C ILE A 354 -11.69 11.26 10.09
N GLU A 355 -11.69 12.06 9.03
CA GLU A 355 -12.51 13.26 8.91
C GLU A 355 -14.01 12.91 8.81
N ASN A 356 -14.87 13.81 9.30
CA ASN A 356 -16.34 13.69 9.27
C ASN A 356 -16.96 12.59 10.14
N ARG A 357 -16.37 12.33 11.31
CA ARG A 357 -17.07 11.59 12.37
C ARG A 357 -18.30 12.33 12.87
N LEU A 358 -19.31 11.57 13.27
CA LEU A 358 -20.32 12.07 14.19
C LEU A 358 -19.63 12.26 15.55
N ILE A 359 -19.66 13.49 16.10
CA ILE A 359 -19.06 13.86 17.39
C ILE A 359 -19.58 12.99 18.56
N SER A 360 -20.68 12.27 18.35
CA SER A 360 -21.31 11.36 19.31
C SER A 360 -20.69 9.96 19.41
N GLU A 361 -19.83 9.56 18.46
CA GLU A 361 -19.13 8.27 18.50
C GLU A 361 -17.81 8.46 19.27
N GLY A 362 -17.67 7.78 20.41
CA GLY A 362 -16.44 7.81 21.20
C GLY A 362 -15.23 7.31 20.40
N THR A 363 -14.03 7.68 20.83
CA THR A 363 -12.78 7.29 20.16
C THR A 363 -11.86 6.52 21.11
N PRO A 364 -12.30 5.36 21.62
CA PRO A 364 -11.62 4.65 22.69
C PRO A 364 -10.16 4.32 22.36
N VAL A 365 -9.84 3.96 21.11
CA VAL A 365 -8.47 3.64 20.71
C VAL A 365 -7.59 4.90 20.71
N ILE A 366 -8.06 6.00 20.13
CA ILE A 366 -7.30 7.27 20.08
C ILE A 366 -7.14 7.86 21.48
N ASP A 367 -8.22 7.88 22.25
CA ASP A 367 -8.24 8.43 23.60
C ASP A 367 -7.30 7.63 24.50
N LEU A 368 -7.31 6.30 24.37
CA LEU A 368 -6.35 5.43 25.06
C LEU A 368 -4.91 5.75 24.64
N PHE A 369 -4.63 5.82 23.35
CA PHE A 369 -3.29 6.15 22.82
C PHE A 369 -2.75 7.48 23.38
N GLU A 370 -3.52 8.57 23.29
CA GLU A 370 -3.08 9.89 23.79
C GLU A 370 -2.98 9.92 25.33
N ASN A 371 -3.89 9.25 26.04
CA ASN A 371 -3.83 9.19 27.51
C ASN A 371 -2.61 8.40 28.00
N VAL A 372 -2.31 7.25 27.38
CA VAL A 372 -1.11 6.47 27.68
C VAL A 372 0.14 7.28 27.39
N LYS A 373 0.25 7.89 26.21
CA LYS A 373 1.37 8.76 25.84
C LYS A 373 1.60 9.86 26.87
N LYS A 374 0.54 10.56 27.28
CA LYS A 374 0.61 11.63 28.28
C LYS A 374 1.04 11.12 29.65
N LYS A 375 0.49 10.00 30.12
CA LYS A 375 0.82 9.42 31.43
C LYS A 375 2.24 8.85 31.45
N MET A 376 2.64 8.10 30.42
CA MET A 376 3.99 7.58 30.27
C MET A 376 5.05 8.68 30.23
N THR A 377 4.76 9.78 29.53
CA THR A 377 5.68 10.92 29.45
C THR A 377 5.98 11.52 30.83
N LYS A 378 5.03 11.46 31.76
CA LYS A 378 5.22 11.91 33.14
C LYS A 378 5.89 10.86 34.02
N ALA A 379 5.64 9.58 33.75
CA ALA A 379 6.13 8.48 34.58
C ALA A 379 7.59 8.10 34.27
N ILE A 380 8.03 8.21 33.02
CA ILE A 380 9.39 7.84 32.59
C ILE A 380 10.40 8.93 33.00
N SER A 381 11.51 8.54 33.63
CA SER A 381 12.66 9.43 33.82
C SER A 381 13.59 9.35 32.61
N PHE A 382 13.33 10.17 31.57
CA PHE A 382 14.05 10.11 30.30
C PHE A 382 15.56 10.39 30.38
N GLU A 383 16.04 11.04 31.44
CA GLU A 383 17.48 11.15 31.71
C GLU A 383 18.19 9.79 31.75
N LYS A 384 17.48 8.73 32.16
CA LYS A 384 18.01 7.35 32.18
C LYS A 384 18.18 6.75 30.78
N PHE A 385 17.60 7.38 29.77
CA PHE A 385 17.58 6.96 28.37
C PHE A 385 18.65 7.71 27.55
N LEU A 386 19.37 8.64 28.18
CA LEU A 386 20.31 9.52 27.51
C LEU A 386 21.33 8.73 26.67
N ASN A 387 21.34 8.99 25.36
CA ASN A 387 22.19 8.30 24.38
C ASN A 387 21.99 6.78 24.31
N LYS A 388 20.79 6.26 24.59
CA LYS A 388 20.49 4.82 24.60
C LYS A 388 19.63 4.38 23.43
N LYS A 389 19.90 3.17 22.95
CA LYS A 389 19.04 2.40 22.05
C LYS A 389 18.09 1.52 22.85
N ILE A 390 16.81 1.57 22.52
CA ILE A 390 15.75 1.05 23.38
C ILE A 390 14.79 0.20 22.58
N ILE A 391 14.43 -0.94 23.16
CA ILE A 391 13.40 -1.81 22.63
C ILE A 391 12.23 -1.88 23.62
N LEU A 392 11.02 -1.78 23.11
CA LEU A 392 9.78 -1.87 23.90
C LEU A 392 9.29 -3.31 23.89
N ILE A 393 8.96 -3.94 25.01
CA ILE A 393 8.56 -5.36 25.10
C ILE A 393 7.26 -5.48 25.89
N ASP A 394 6.24 -6.12 25.31
CA ASP A 394 5.00 -6.50 26.00
C ASP A 394 5.26 -7.71 26.91
N GLY A 395 5.09 -7.54 28.21
CA GLY A 395 5.38 -8.54 29.21
C GLY A 395 4.22 -9.51 29.48
N ASP A 396 3.01 -9.24 29.01
CA ASP A 396 1.85 -10.13 29.19
C ASP A 396 1.77 -11.16 28.07
N LYS A 397 2.39 -10.84 26.94
CA LYS A 397 2.41 -11.71 25.76
C LYS A 397 3.47 -12.78 25.93
N HIS A 398 3.01 -13.89 26.50
CA HIS A 398 3.78 -15.10 26.63
C HIS A 398 3.98 -15.83 25.31
N PRO A 399 5.00 -16.68 25.30
CA PRO A 399 5.11 -17.73 24.34
C PRO A 399 3.89 -18.55 24.00
N THR A 400 3.37 -18.40 22.78
CA THR A 400 2.37 -19.32 22.21
C THR A 400 2.92 -20.03 20.99
N GLU A 401 2.76 -21.36 20.94
CA GLU A 401 3.05 -22.14 19.75
C GLU A 401 2.15 -21.69 18.59
N SER A 402 2.64 -21.78 17.36
CA SER A 402 1.94 -21.29 16.15
C SER A 402 0.51 -21.81 16.03
N ALA A 403 0.26 -23.08 16.38
CA ALA A 403 -1.06 -23.70 16.38
C ALA A 403 -2.04 -23.08 17.40
N SER A 404 -1.51 -22.53 18.51
CA SER A 404 -2.28 -21.87 19.58
C SER A 404 -2.37 -20.35 19.39
N TYR A 405 -1.50 -19.76 18.56
CA TYR A 405 -1.49 -18.32 18.28
C TYR A 405 -2.83 -17.85 17.68
N SER A 406 -3.40 -18.62 16.75
CA SER A 406 -4.69 -18.30 16.12
C SER A 406 -5.85 -18.19 17.13
N GLN A 407 -5.78 -18.94 18.24
CA GLN A 407 -6.78 -18.91 19.30
C GLN A 407 -6.62 -17.68 20.21
N ASN A 408 -5.44 -17.05 20.21
CA ASN A 408 -5.12 -15.87 21.01
C ASN A 408 -5.15 -14.56 20.21
N LEU A 409 -5.48 -14.57 18.91
CA LEU A 409 -5.54 -13.38 18.06
C LEU A 409 -6.36 -12.23 18.65
N LYS A 410 -7.46 -12.56 19.35
CA LYS A 410 -8.29 -11.56 20.04
C LYS A 410 -7.51 -10.72 21.06
N LYS A 411 -6.44 -11.26 21.66
CA LYS A 411 -5.56 -10.55 22.61
C LYS A 411 -4.62 -9.54 21.94
N TYR A 412 -4.67 -9.40 20.62
CA TYR A 412 -3.88 -8.48 19.81
C TYR A 412 -4.79 -7.45 19.11
N ASP A 413 -5.87 -7.04 19.79
CA ASP A 413 -6.79 -6.02 19.31
C ASP A 413 -6.12 -4.63 19.19
N GLU A 414 -6.88 -3.69 18.64
CA GLU A 414 -6.49 -2.28 18.51
C GLU A 414 -6.25 -1.55 19.84
N MET A 415 -6.89 -1.95 20.94
CA MET A 415 -6.71 -1.29 22.25
C MET A 415 -5.34 -1.63 22.82
N GLN A 416 -4.95 -2.92 22.79
CA GLN A 416 -3.61 -3.33 23.22
C GLN A 416 -2.52 -2.68 22.37
N PHE A 417 -2.80 -2.50 21.08
CA PHE A 417 -1.92 -1.79 20.18
C PHE A 417 -1.81 -0.30 20.54
N ALA A 418 -2.91 0.38 20.87
CA ALA A 418 -2.90 1.77 21.36
C ALA A 418 -2.06 1.96 22.63
N ILE A 419 -2.01 0.97 23.53
CA ILE A 419 -1.09 0.99 24.69
C ILE A 419 0.37 1.03 24.23
N GLU A 420 0.78 0.06 23.40
CA GLU A 420 2.17 -0.04 22.92
C GLU A 420 2.58 1.26 22.22
N GLU A 421 1.70 1.75 21.36
CA GLU A 421 1.95 2.95 20.58
C GLU A 421 1.98 4.21 21.41
N GLY A 422 1.10 4.33 22.42
CA GLY A 422 1.14 5.45 23.35
C GLY A 422 2.47 5.50 24.11
N ILE A 423 2.98 4.34 24.55
CA ILE A 423 4.31 4.25 25.19
C ILE A 423 5.41 4.66 24.20
N LEU A 424 5.38 4.12 22.98
CA LEU A 424 6.38 4.42 21.96
C LEU A 424 6.38 5.91 21.57
N SER A 425 5.22 6.51 21.33
CA SER A 425 5.09 7.94 21.03
C SER A 425 5.58 8.82 22.19
N SER A 426 5.44 8.37 23.44
CA SER A 426 6.03 9.05 24.60
C SER A 426 7.56 9.08 24.52
N ILE A 427 8.18 7.94 24.18
CA ILE A 427 9.63 7.85 23.98
C ILE A 427 10.09 8.74 22.83
N LEU A 428 9.40 8.67 21.68
CA LEU A 428 9.75 9.42 20.48
C LEU A 428 9.61 10.93 20.68
N SER A 429 8.60 11.39 21.43
CA SER A 429 8.41 12.81 21.77
C SER A 429 9.57 13.40 22.58
N ASN A 430 10.38 12.54 23.22
CA ASN A 430 11.54 12.93 24.02
C ASN A 430 12.87 12.49 23.36
N ALA A 431 12.82 11.89 22.18
CA ALA A 431 13.98 11.25 21.57
C ALA A 431 15.05 12.25 21.13
N GLU A 432 14.67 13.41 20.61
CA GLU A 432 15.63 14.44 20.21
C GLU A 432 16.35 15.04 21.43
N THR A 433 15.61 15.39 22.49
CA THR A 433 16.14 16.00 23.70
C THR A 433 17.16 15.11 24.42
N TYR A 434 16.91 13.80 24.47
CA TYR A 434 17.74 12.84 25.18
C TYR A 434 18.56 11.93 24.25
N ASN A 435 18.60 12.23 22.95
CA ASN A 435 19.26 11.42 21.93
C ASN A 435 18.92 9.91 22.04
N ILE A 436 17.63 9.61 22.18
CA ILE A 436 17.11 8.25 22.33
C ILE A 436 16.88 7.65 20.94
N GLN A 437 17.19 6.37 20.80
CA GLN A 437 16.86 5.61 19.60
C GLN A 437 15.91 4.47 19.98
N ALA A 438 14.61 4.64 19.72
CA ALA A 438 13.68 3.53 19.79
C ALA A 438 13.90 2.63 18.56
N ILE A 439 14.01 1.32 18.78
CA ILE A 439 14.30 0.33 17.73
C ILE A 439 13.14 -0.67 17.65
N GLU A 440 12.71 -0.95 16.43
CA GLU A 440 11.73 -1.98 16.10
C GLU A 440 12.36 -3.38 16.19
N LYS A 441 11.58 -4.34 16.71
CA LYS A 441 11.97 -5.74 16.78
C LYS A 441 11.87 -6.34 15.38
N LEU A 442 12.99 -6.78 14.80
CA LEU A 442 12.95 -7.53 13.54
C LEU A 442 13.72 -8.85 13.58
N LYS A 443 14.76 -8.94 14.39
CA LYS A 443 15.51 -10.20 14.54
C LYS A 443 14.67 -11.22 15.30
N THR A 444 14.70 -12.48 14.83
CA THR A 444 14.20 -13.63 15.58
C THR A 444 14.84 -13.63 16.97
N LEU A 445 14.04 -13.34 17.99
CA LEU A 445 14.42 -13.55 19.37
C LEU A 445 14.13 -15.02 19.69
N TYR A 446 15.18 -15.83 19.77
CA TYR A 446 15.01 -17.23 20.15
C TYR A 446 14.64 -17.29 21.62
N LEU A 447 13.44 -17.80 21.89
CA LEU A 447 12.93 -17.94 23.24
C LEU A 447 13.05 -19.39 23.70
N LYS A 448 13.46 -19.57 24.95
CA LYS A 448 13.47 -20.85 25.64
C LYS A 448 12.07 -21.44 25.59
N ARG A 449 12.01 -22.71 25.22
CA ARG A 449 10.77 -23.49 25.25
C ARG A 449 10.35 -23.79 26.69
N PRO A 450 9.05 -24.04 26.95
CA PRO A 450 8.57 -24.34 28.30
C PRO A 450 9.38 -25.43 29.03
N TRP A 451 9.68 -26.54 28.35
CA TRP A 451 10.51 -27.65 28.86
C TRP A 451 11.98 -27.30 29.11
N MET A 452 12.52 -26.25 28.49
CA MET A 452 13.87 -25.74 28.79
C MET A 452 13.95 -25.05 30.16
N TYR A 453 12.84 -24.94 30.86
CA TYR A 453 12.73 -24.47 32.24
C TYR A 453 12.50 -25.58 33.26
N ASP A 454 12.42 -26.84 32.81
CA ASP A 454 12.31 -27.98 33.71
C ASP A 454 13.50 -27.95 34.69
N ASN A 455 13.19 -27.88 35.99
CA ASN A 455 14.14 -27.76 37.11
C ASN A 455 14.84 -26.39 37.30
N LYS A 456 14.38 -25.32 36.66
CA LYS A 456 14.86 -23.95 36.95
C LYS A 456 13.96 -23.27 37.98
N VAL A 457 14.56 -22.68 39.02
CA VAL A 457 13.83 -21.83 39.99
C VAL A 457 13.51 -20.50 39.31
N PHE A 458 12.21 -20.18 39.20
CA PHE A 458 11.71 -19.01 38.51
C PHE A 458 12.36 -17.71 39.01
N ASN A 459 12.89 -16.92 38.09
CA ASN A 459 12.70 -15.48 38.14
C ASN A 459 11.82 -15.11 36.94
N LEU A 460 10.81 -14.29 37.19
CA LEU A 460 9.90 -13.67 36.22
C LEU A 460 10.70 -12.94 35.12
N ASN A 461 11.21 -13.70 34.15
CA ASN A 461 11.85 -13.21 32.94
C ASN A 461 10.83 -13.32 31.81
N PRO A 462 10.00 -12.28 31.59
CA PRO A 462 8.90 -12.35 30.61
C PRO A 462 9.38 -12.34 29.17
N ILE A 463 10.68 -12.14 28.93
CA ILE A 463 11.22 -12.11 27.58
C ILE A 463 11.56 -13.52 27.10
N TYR A 464 11.63 -14.53 27.98
CA TYR A 464 11.97 -15.92 27.66
C TYR A 464 13.22 -16.12 26.79
N LEU A 465 14.11 -15.13 26.66
CA LEU A 465 15.27 -15.22 25.76
C LEU A 465 16.16 -16.42 26.10
N ASP A 466 16.56 -17.16 25.06
CA ASP A 466 17.63 -18.16 25.13
C ASP A 466 18.91 -17.52 25.66
N ASP A 467 19.25 -16.36 25.08
CA ASP A 467 20.42 -15.55 25.45
C ASP A 467 20.14 -14.05 25.30
N TRP A 468 20.42 -13.29 26.36
CA TRP A 468 20.35 -11.83 26.36
C TRP A 468 21.42 -11.19 25.46
N GLY A 469 22.51 -11.91 25.16
CA GLY A 469 23.52 -11.54 24.18
C GLY A 469 22.91 -11.19 22.82
N GLN A 470 21.82 -11.84 22.42
CA GLN A 470 21.14 -11.55 21.14
C GLN A 470 20.67 -10.09 21.02
N LEU A 471 20.19 -9.49 22.11
CA LEU A 471 19.77 -8.08 22.14
C LEU A 471 20.97 -7.13 22.14
N LYS A 472 22.07 -7.52 22.78
CA LYS A 472 23.34 -6.75 22.74
C LYS A 472 23.95 -6.78 21.34
N ASP A 473 23.94 -7.93 20.68
CA ASP A 473 24.41 -8.10 19.30
C ASP A 473 23.53 -7.32 18.31
N PHE A 474 22.23 -7.22 18.61
CA PHE A 474 21.31 -6.33 17.90
C PHE A 474 21.55 -4.84 18.18
N GLY A 475 22.39 -4.52 19.17
CA GLY A 475 22.79 -3.16 19.52
C GLY A 475 21.79 -2.44 20.42
N VAL A 476 20.99 -3.16 21.20
CA VAL A 476 20.06 -2.58 22.18
C VAL A 476 20.81 -2.33 23.49
N ASP A 477 20.56 -1.17 24.13
CA ASP A 477 21.09 -0.84 25.44
C ASP A 477 20.08 -1.06 26.56
N LEU A 478 18.82 -0.69 26.33
CA LEU A 478 17.75 -0.78 27.32
C LEU A 478 16.54 -1.54 26.78
N ILE A 479 15.88 -2.26 27.68
CA ILE A 479 14.53 -2.76 27.46
C ILE A 479 13.57 -1.91 28.29
N LEU A 480 12.52 -1.38 27.66
CA LEU A 480 11.30 -0.98 28.35
C LEU A 480 10.33 -2.14 28.26
N LEU A 481 10.08 -2.79 29.37
CA LEU A 481 9.17 -3.91 29.48
C LEU A 481 7.91 -3.44 30.20
N TYR A 482 6.74 -3.58 29.57
CA TYR A 482 5.47 -3.14 30.11
C TYR A 482 4.49 -4.30 30.26
N ASN A 483 3.55 -4.19 31.19
CA ASN A 483 2.48 -5.16 31.43
C ASN A 483 1.17 -4.38 31.53
N ASN A 484 0.24 -4.62 30.60
CA ASN A 484 -1.15 -4.19 30.65
C ASN A 484 -2.01 -5.22 31.40
N LEU A 485 -2.63 -4.77 32.49
CA LEU A 485 -3.49 -5.61 33.34
C LEU A 485 -4.93 -5.70 32.82
N ILE A 486 -5.32 -4.87 31.85
CA ILE A 486 -6.68 -4.80 31.34
C ILE A 486 -6.86 -5.74 30.14
N PRO A 487 -7.75 -6.75 30.23
CA PRO A 487 -8.04 -7.65 29.11
C PRO A 487 -9.06 -7.02 28.16
N TYR A 488 -8.67 -6.01 27.38
CA TYR A 488 -9.59 -5.28 26.47
C TYR A 488 -10.38 -6.20 25.52
N TYR A 489 -9.79 -7.33 25.13
CA TYR A 489 -10.41 -8.33 24.28
C TYR A 489 -11.67 -9.00 24.88
N ASP A 490 -11.85 -8.92 26.20
CA ASP A 490 -13.01 -9.43 26.94
C ASP A 490 -13.96 -8.30 27.40
N ILE A 491 -13.70 -7.05 27.02
CA ILE A 491 -14.52 -5.88 27.37
C ILE A 491 -15.46 -5.53 26.21
N ASP A 492 -16.73 -5.24 26.52
CA ASP A 492 -17.67 -4.66 25.54
C ASP A 492 -17.21 -3.25 25.17
N ARG A 493 -17.13 -2.93 23.87
CA ARG A 493 -16.72 -1.60 23.39
C ARG A 493 -17.63 -0.46 23.85
N ASN A 494 -18.86 -0.78 24.26
CA ASN A 494 -19.79 0.20 24.82
C ASN A 494 -19.64 0.37 26.34
N SER A 495 -18.76 -0.39 27.00
CA SER A 495 -18.47 -0.23 28.42
C SER A 495 -17.54 0.96 28.64
N ASP A 496 -17.75 1.72 29.70
CA ASP A 496 -16.82 2.78 30.14
C ASP A 496 -15.44 2.20 30.51
N ASP A 497 -15.37 0.92 30.89
CA ASP A 497 -14.12 0.22 31.21
C ASP A 497 -13.13 0.20 30.03
N ILE A 498 -13.60 0.42 28.79
CA ILE A 498 -12.75 0.48 27.60
C ILE A 498 -11.74 1.65 27.65
N TYR A 499 -12.01 2.68 28.47
CA TYR A 499 -11.15 3.85 28.65
C TYR A 499 -10.19 3.74 29.84
N GLU A 500 -10.31 2.68 30.64
CA GLU A 500 -9.42 2.45 31.78
C GLU A 500 -8.01 2.09 31.32
N ILE A 501 -7.02 2.38 32.17
CA ILE A 501 -5.59 2.15 31.95
C ILE A 501 -5.05 1.52 33.23
N ALA A 502 -4.34 0.40 33.09
CA ALA A 502 -3.57 -0.17 34.18
C ALA A 502 -2.31 -0.82 33.60
N VAL A 503 -1.27 -0.01 33.43
CA VAL A 503 0.01 -0.44 32.84
C VAL A 503 1.12 -0.28 33.86
N SER A 504 1.83 -1.37 34.15
CA SER A 504 3.10 -1.31 34.88
C SER A 504 4.26 -1.42 33.90
N PHE A 505 5.41 -0.84 34.23
CA PHE A 505 6.60 -0.96 33.40
C PHE A 505 7.89 -1.00 34.23
N ARG A 506 8.92 -1.59 33.62
CA ARG A 506 10.28 -1.61 34.14
C ARG A 506 11.29 -1.38 33.04
N ILE A 507 12.38 -0.73 33.40
CA ILE A 507 13.46 -0.36 32.49
C ILE A 507 14.69 -1.13 32.91
N ILE A 508 15.21 -1.93 31.99
CA ILE A 508 16.28 -2.88 32.26
C ILE A 508 17.48 -2.47 31.42
N ASP A 509 18.61 -2.22 32.07
CA ASP A 509 19.90 -2.04 31.41
C ASP A 509 20.46 -3.40 30.99
N LEU A 510 20.63 -3.60 29.69
CA LEU A 510 21.08 -4.89 29.14
C LEU A 510 22.52 -5.22 29.52
N ASN A 511 23.38 -4.22 29.66
CA ASN A 511 24.79 -4.42 29.95
C ASN A 511 24.98 -4.99 31.35
N THR A 512 24.25 -4.45 32.33
CA THR A 512 24.37 -4.83 33.75
C THR A 512 23.30 -5.84 34.21
N GLY A 513 22.18 -5.94 33.49
CA GLY A 513 20.98 -6.66 33.94
C GLY A 513 20.19 -5.92 35.02
N SER A 514 20.56 -4.68 35.35
CA SER A 514 19.92 -3.92 36.44
C SER A 514 18.59 -3.33 36.01
N ILE A 515 17.61 -3.37 36.91
CA ILE A 515 16.39 -2.57 36.76
C ILE A 515 16.72 -1.14 37.20
N ILE A 516 16.75 -0.21 36.26
CA ILE A 516 17.10 1.20 36.51
C ILE A 516 15.86 2.05 36.81
N GLN A 517 14.66 1.54 36.51
CA GLN A 517 13.39 2.15 36.88
C GLN A 517 12.26 1.11 36.90
N VAL A 518 11.30 1.33 37.80
CA VAL A 518 9.98 0.72 37.80
C VAL A 518 8.96 1.84 37.91
N GLY A 519 7.82 1.69 37.26
CA GLY A 519 6.71 2.63 37.37
C GLY A 519 5.39 2.01 36.93
N GLU A 520 4.33 2.79 37.08
CA GLU A 520 2.98 2.41 36.68
C GLU A 520 2.21 3.64 36.20
N ILE A 521 1.21 3.42 35.36
CA ILE A 521 0.21 4.41 34.96
C ILE A 521 -1.18 3.79 35.10
N SER A 522 -2.10 4.57 35.65
CA SER A 522 -3.52 4.26 35.69
C SER A 522 -4.36 5.54 35.70
N ASN A 523 -5.66 5.43 35.42
CA ASN A 523 -6.67 6.48 35.66
C ASN A 523 -7.54 6.15 36.88
#